data_AF-A0A2E8DQW3-F1
#
_entry.id   AF-A0A2E8DQW3-F1
#
_cell.length_a   1.000
_cell.length_b   1.000
_cell.length_c   1.000
_cell.angle_alpha   90.00
_cell.angle_beta   90.00
_cell.angle_gamma   90.00
#
_symmetry.space_group_name_H-M   'P 1'
#
loop_
_entity.id
_entity.type
_entity.pdbx_description
1 polymer ?
#
loop_
_entity_poly.entity_id
_entity_poly.type
_entity_poly.pdbx_seq_one_letter_code
_entity_poly.pdbx_strand_id
1 'polypeptide(L)'
;MGDFKQHYISGVVVYTAFFIISMAISIIGWLLFELPRDWNPTIPMAILPALFCFTISLLCSLWPDVDIKSKSQQIFYTLFVTINLTLIFKGLYQISAFLGLFAMLPMLSKHRGWTHSRLTMIIFPTLFVIIPLYFESRVSNMIDFWQQLENLDWPTEAKRGLPAYLAGVIGYATHLQVDGILYRLPKNRA
;
A
#
# COMPACT_ATOMS: atom_id res chain seq x y z
N MET A 1 -12.17 -2.68 -19.13
CA MET A 1 -11.68 -3.45 -17.98
C MET A 1 -10.24 -3.73 -18.24
N GLY A 2 -9.34 -3.38 -17.31
CA GLY A 2 -7.93 -3.70 -17.51
C GLY A 2 -7.72 -5.21 -17.57
N ASP A 3 -6.75 -5.65 -18.37
CA ASP A 3 -6.17 -6.99 -18.18
C ASP A 3 -5.18 -6.92 -17.01
N PHE A 4 -4.90 -8.07 -16.39
CA PHE A 4 -3.89 -8.21 -15.33
C PHE A 4 -2.57 -7.50 -15.71
N LYS A 5 -2.16 -7.61 -16.97
CA LYS A 5 -0.97 -6.92 -17.50
C LYS A 5 -1.04 -5.41 -17.36
N GLN A 6 -2.19 -4.83 -17.68
CA GLN A 6 -2.38 -3.38 -17.61
C GLN A 6 -2.31 -2.88 -16.17
N HIS A 7 -2.90 -3.60 -15.22
CA HIS A 7 -2.92 -3.22 -13.80
C HIS A 7 -1.54 -3.25 -13.14
N TYR A 8 -0.71 -4.26 -13.42
CA TYR A 8 0.63 -4.30 -12.84
C TYR A 8 1.58 -3.30 -13.54
N ILE A 9 1.47 -3.15 -14.87
CA ILE A 9 2.29 -2.19 -15.62
C ILE A 9 1.95 -0.76 -15.20
N SER A 10 0.67 -0.42 -15.04
CA SER A 10 0.26 0.93 -14.63
C SER A 10 0.81 1.29 -13.25
N GLY A 11 0.73 0.38 -12.28
CA GLY A 11 1.25 0.62 -10.93
C GLY A 11 2.75 0.90 -10.92
N VAL A 12 3.52 0.08 -11.64
CA VAL A 12 4.99 0.24 -11.75
C VAL A 12 5.36 1.51 -12.50
N VAL A 13 4.76 1.75 -13.67
CA VAL A 13 5.12 2.89 -14.52
C VAL A 13 4.80 4.22 -13.84
N VAL A 14 3.60 4.37 -13.26
CA VAL A 14 3.20 5.63 -12.63
C VAL A 14 4.00 5.88 -11.35
N TYR A 15 4.26 4.86 -10.54
CA TYR A 15 5.12 5.02 -9.37
C TYR A 15 6.57 5.30 -9.75
N THR A 16 7.09 4.71 -10.84
CA THR A 16 8.42 5.05 -11.38
C THR A 16 8.50 6.52 -11.76
N ALA A 17 7.50 7.03 -12.49
CA ALA A 17 7.44 8.44 -12.89
C ALA A 17 7.40 9.36 -11.66
N PHE A 18 6.54 9.05 -10.68
CA PHE A 18 6.50 9.75 -9.40
C PHE A 18 7.85 9.73 -8.68
N PHE A 19 8.49 8.57 -8.58
CA PHE A 19 9.77 8.41 -7.91
C PHE A 19 10.87 9.24 -8.57
N ILE A 20 10.97 9.23 -9.90
CA ILE A 20 11.95 10.02 -10.66
C ILE A 20 11.72 11.52 -10.44
N ILE A 21 10.48 11.99 -10.54
CA ILE A 21 10.14 13.40 -10.32
C ILE A 21 10.49 13.82 -8.90
N SER A 22 10.07 13.01 -7.91
CA SER A 22 10.35 13.28 -6.50
C SER A 22 11.85 13.26 -6.20
N MET A 23 12.61 12.33 -6.79
CA MET A 23 14.06 12.26 -6.67
C MET A 23 14.74 13.48 -7.27
N ALA A 24 14.32 13.91 -8.46
CA ALA A 24 14.83 15.12 -9.10
C ALA A 24 14.58 16.36 -8.22
N ILE A 25 13.38 16.48 -7.65
CA ILE A 25 13.03 17.55 -6.70
C ILE A 25 13.95 17.48 -5.47
N SER A 26 14.16 16.31 -4.87
CA SER A 26 15.06 16.14 -3.72
C SER A 26 16.48 16.62 -4.03
N ILE A 27 17.01 16.24 -5.19
CA ILE A 27 18.36 16.62 -5.66
C ILE A 27 18.44 18.12 -5.90
N ILE A 28 17.45 18.72 -6.57
CA ILE A 28 17.40 20.17 -6.81
C ILE A 28 17.35 20.93 -5.48
N GLY A 29 16.52 20.48 -4.53
CA GLY A 29 16.43 21.06 -3.20
C GLY A 29 17.77 21.03 -2.45
N TRP A 30 18.46 19.90 -2.53
CA TRP A 30 19.79 19.75 -1.92
C TRP A 30 20.85 20.63 -2.60
N LEU A 31 20.88 20.68 -3.93
CA LEU A 31 21.91 21.39 -4.70
C LEU A 31 21.73 22.91 -4.73
N LEU A 32 20.49 23.39 -4.88
CA LEU A 32 20.22 24.82 -5.10
C LEU A 32 19.83 25.57 -3.82
N PHE A 33 19.32 24.86 -2.81
CA PHE A 33 18.77 25.46 -1.59
C PHE A 33 19.43 24.94 -0.32
N GLU A 34 20.50 24.14 -0.44
CA GLU A 34 21.26 23.57 0.68
C GLU A 34 20.38 22.79 1.68
N LEU A 35 19.25 22.24 1.21
CA LEU A 35 18.34 21.50 2.07
C LEU A 35 18.97 20.17 2.52
N PRO A 36 18.62 19.65 3.71
CA PRO A 36 19.04 18.33 4.17
C PRO A 36 18.68 17.24 3.15
N ARG A 37 19.50 16.21 2.97
CA ARG A 37 19.26 15.19 1.91
C ARG A 37 17.93 14.43 2.05
N ASP A 38 17.38 14.40 3.25
CA ASP A 38 16.12 13.76 3.64
C ASP A 38 14.96 14.74 3.78
N TRP A 39 15.11 15.99 3.30
CA TRP A 39 14.08 17.03 3.41
C TRP A 39 12.75 16.64 2.76
N ASN A 40 12.79 15.80 1.73
CA ASN A 40 11.62 15.32 0.99
C ASN A 40 11.21 13.93 1.50
N PRO A 41 10.17 13.81 2.34
CA PRO A 41 9.73 12.54 2.93
C PRO A 41 8.86 11.71 1.99
N THR A 42 8.70 12.08 0.72
CA THR A 42 7.76 11.38 -0.19
C THR A 42 8.36 10.12 -0.82
N ILE A 43 9.69 10.00 -0.83
CA ILE A 43 10.42 8.82 -1.30
C ILE A 43 11.55 8.49 -0.33
N PRO A 44 11.93 7.21 -0.18
CA PRO A 44 13.13 6.86 0.54
C PRO A 44 14.38 7.05 -0.33
N MET A 45 15.47 7.50 0.28
CA MET A 45 16.77 7.66 -0.40
C MET A 45 17.56 6.34 -0.47
N ALA A 46 17.29 5.41 0.45
CA ALA A 46 17.95 4.11 0.48
C ALA A 46 17.30 3.12 -0.49
N ILE A 47 18.11 2.24 -1.09
CA ILE A 47 17.67 1.28 -2.11
C ILE A 47 16.64 0.30 -1.56
N LEU A 48 16.88 -0.28 -0.39
CA LEU A 48 16.00 -1.33 0.14
C LEU A 48 14.58 -0.81 0.47
N PRO A 49 14.40 0.32 1.18
CA PRO A 49 13.07 0.91 1.35
C PRO A 49 12.44 1.39 0.04
N ALA A 50 13.24 1.81 -0.96
CA ALA A 50 12.72 2.15 -2.28
C ALA A 50 12.12 0.91 -2.96
N LEU A 51 12.85 -0.20 -3.01
CA LEU A 51 12.35 -1.48 -3.53
C LEU A 51 11.10 -1.96 -2.80
N PHE A 52 11.04 -1.74 -1.48
CA PHE A 52 9.84 -2.03 -0.70
C PHE A 52 8.65 -1.17 -1.15
N CYS A 53 8.83 0.13 -1.38
CA CYS A 53 7.76 0.99 -1.89
C CYS A 53 7.31 0.59 -3.31
N PHE A 54 8.24 0.22 -4.20
CA PHE A 54 7.89 -0.33 -5.51
C PHE A 54 7.03 -1.60 -5.40
N THR A 55 7.37 -2.47 -4.45
CA THR A 55 6.60 -3.68 -4.17
C THR A 55 5.21 -3.35 -3.64
N ILE A 56 5.09 -2.38 -2.72
CA ILE A 56 3.79 -1.91 -2.23
C ILE A 56 2.94 -1.34 -3.35
N SER A 57 3.50 -0.49 -4.21
CA SER A 57 2.77 0.09 -5.35
C SER A 57 2.23 -1.01 -6.26
N LEU A 58 3.08 -1.98 -6.61
CA LEU A 58 2.70 -3.14 -7.44
C LEU A 58 1.58 -3.96 -6.78
N LEU A 59 1.71 -4.27 -5.49
CA LEU A 59 0.68 -5.04 -4.78
C LEU A 59 -0.63 -4.25 -4.69
N CYS A 60 -0.58 -2.97 -4.35
CA CYS A 60 -1.79 -2.14 -4.26
C CYS A 60 -2.46 -1.91 -5.63
N SER A 61 -1.70 -1.94 -6.73
CA SER A 61 -2.27 -1.88 -8.08
C SER A 61 -2.93 -3.19 -8.53
N LEU A 62 -2.71 -4.29 -7.80
CA LEU A 62 -3.34 -5.59 -8.04
C LEU A 62 -4.43 -5.92 -7.02
N TRP A 63 -4.38 -5.28 -5.84
CA TRP A 63 -5.25 -5.57 -4.72
C TRP A 63 -6.76 -5.50 -5.05
N PRO A 64 -7.26 -4.50 -5.81
CA PRO A 64 -8.70 -4.39 -6.04
C PRO A 64 -9.33 -5.67 -6.60
N ASP A 65 -8.59 -6.41 -7.43
CA ASP A 65 -9.04 -7.66 -8.08
C ASP A 65 -8.94 -8.92 -7.20
N VAL A 66 -8.62 -8.79 -5.90
CA VAL A 66 -8.56 -9.91 -4.97
C VAL A 66 -9.94 -10.55 -4.70
N ASP A 67 -11.02 -9.79 -4.90
CA ASP A 67 -12.41 -10.22 -4.71
C ASP A 67 -13.01 -10.98 -5.92
N ILE A 68 -12.30 -11.03 -7.04
CA ILE A 68 -12.74 -11.72 -8.27
C ILE A 68 -11.75 -12.81 -8.68
N LYS A 69 -12.21 -13.78 -9.48
CA LYS A 69 -11.35 -14.85 -10.00
C LYS A 69 -10.33 -14.29 -10.99
N SER A 70 -9.11 -14.03 -10.50
CA SER A 70 -8.05 -13.35 -11.25
C SER A 70 -6.66 -13.89 -10.91
N LYS A 71 -5.64 -13.51 -11.68
CA LYS A 71 -4.22 -13.77 -11.32
C LYS A 71 -3.81 -13.00 -10.07
N SER A 72 -4.33 -11.78 -9.88
CA SER A 72 -4.11 -10.97 -8.67
C SER A 72 -4.60 -11.72 -7.44
N GLN A 73 -5.80 -12.28 -7.49
CA GLN A 73 -6.35 -13.11 -6.42
C GLN A 73 -5.43 -14.29 -6.09
N GLN A 74 -4.94 -15.03 -7.10
CA GLN A 74 -4.02 -16.14 -6.87
C GLN A 74 -2.75 -15.68 -6.13
N ILE A 75 -2.14 -14.57 -6.55
CA ILE A 75 -0.94 -14.02 -5.90
C ILE A 75 -1.22 -13.71 -4.42
N PHE A 76 -2.29 -12.99 -4.11
CA PHE A 76 -2.61 -12.62 -2.72
C PHE A 76 -2.96 -13.82 -1.85
N TYR A 77 -3.77 -14.76 -2.34
CA TYR A 77 -4.12 -15.94 -1.55
C TYR A 77 -2.94 -16.90 -1.37
N THR A 78 -2.04 -17.01 -2.35
CA THR A 78 -0.77 -17.74 -2.15
C THR A 78 0.05 -17.06 -1.05
N LEU A 79 0.22 -15.74 -1.08
CA LEU A 79 0.92 -15.00 -0.02
C LEU A 79 0.25 -15.21 1.35
N PHE A 80 -1.08 -15.07 1.43
CA PHE A 80 -1.82 -15.26 2.67
C PHE A 80 -1.62 -16.67 3.23
N VAL A 81 -1.77 -17.71 2.41
CA VAL A 81 -1.57 -19.11 2.84
C VAL A 81 -0.13 -19.34 3.29
N THR A 82 0.88 -18.90 2.53
CA THR A 82 2.29 -19.07 2.91
C THR A 82 2.62 -18.39 4.22
N ILE A 83 2.15 -17.15 4.44
CA ILE A 83 2.35 -16.42 5.70
C ILE A 83 1.60 -17.13 6.84
N ASN A 84 0.35 -17.55 6.62
CA ASN A 84 -0.45 -18.25 7.64
C ASN A 84 0.23 -19.55 8.09
N LEU A 85 0.69 -20.38 7.14
CA LEU A 85 1.42 -21.61 7.46
C LEU A 85 2.71 -21.32 8.25
N THR A 86 3.43 -20.24 7.90
CA THR A 86 4.62 -19.83 8.64
C THR A 86 4.29 -19.41 10.07
N LEU A 87 3.18 -18.68 10.27
CA LEU A 87 2.72 -18.28 11.60
C LEU A 87 2.29 -19.49 12.45
N ILE A 88 1.55 -20.42 11.87
CA ILE A 88 1.15 -21.69 12.51
C ILE A 88 2.39 -22.48 12.93
N PHE A 89 3.37 -22.65 12.03
CA PHE A 89 4.61 -23.37 12.34
C PHE A 89 5.38 -22.73 13.50
N LYS A 90 5.33 -21.39 13.61
CA LYS A 90 5.94 -20.64 14.73
C LYS A 90 5.08 -20.60 16.00
N GLY A 91 3.92 -21.26 16.02
CA GLY A 91 2.98 -21.26 17.16
C GLY A 91 2.22 -19.95 17.34
N LEU A 92 2.26 -19.02 16.37
CA LEU A 92 1.61 -17.71 16.42
C LEU A 92 0.15 -17.79 15.98
N TYR A 93 -0.62 -18.67 16.60
CA TYR A 93 -1.97 -19.03 16.16
C TYR A 93 -2.96 -17.87 16.19
N GLN A 94 -2.86 -16.96 17.17
CA GLN A 94 -3.75 -15.79 17.27
C GLN A 94 -3.57 -14.85 16.06
N ILE A 95 -2.33 -14.50 15.73
CA ILE A 95 -2.02 -13.66 14.55
C ILE A 95 -2.47 -14.37 13.27
N SER A 96 -2.26 -15.69 13.20
CA SER A 96 -2.70 -16.51 12.08
C SER A 96 -4.22 -16.49 11.88
N ALA A 97 -4.99 -16.57 12.96
CA ALA A 97 -6.45 -16.53 12.93
C ALA A 97 -6.95 -15.17 12.43
N PHE A 98 -6.39 -14.06 12.93
CA PHE A 98 -6.74 -12.72 12.46
C PHE A 98 -6.36 -12.50 11.00
N LEU A 99 -5.16 -12.95 10.58
CA LEU A 99 -4.74 -12.87 9.18
C LEU A 99 -5.67 -13.69 8.27
N GLY A 100 -6.05 -14.89 8.70
CA GLY A 100 -6.99 -15.75 7.97
C GLY A 100 -8.37 -15.10 7.83
N LEU A 101 -8.90 -14.53 8.92
CA LEU A 101 -10.15 -13.78 8.90
C LEU A 101 -10.09 -12.58 7.94
N PHE A 102 -9.00 -11.80 8.00
CA PHE A 102 -8.79 -10.67 7.10
C PHE A 102 -8.75 -11.11 5.63
N ALA A 103 -8.05 -12.20 5.33
CA ALA A 103 -7.96 -12.75 3.98
C ALA A 103 -9.33 -13.21 3.43
N MET A 104 -10.32 -13.51 4.27
CA MET A 104 -11.67 -13.88 3.81
C MET A 104 -12.54 -12.66 3.45
N LEU A 105 -12.24 -11.47 3.99
CA LEU A 105 -13.10 -10.28 3.82
C LEU A 105 -13.39 -9.89 2.36
N PRO A 106 -12.42 -9.94 1.43
CA PRO A 106 -12.71 -9.60 0.04
C PRO A 106 -13.68 -10.58 -0.62
N MET A 107 -13.57 -11.88 -0.31
CA MET A 107 -14.45 -12.92 -0.87
C MET A 107 -15.89 -12.86 -0.37
N LEU A 108 -16.12 -12.30 0.81
CA LEU A 108 -17.47 -12.09 1.35
C LEU A 108 -18.17 -10.87 0.74
N SER A 109 -17.44 -10.06 -0.03
CA SER A 109 -17.99 -8.88 -0.67
C SER A 109 -18.67 -9.21 -2.01
N LYS A 110 -19.57 -8.32 -2.45
CA LYS A 110 -20.14 -8.40 -3.80
C LYS A 110 -19.00 -8.27 -4.83
N HIS A 111 -19.15 -8.90 -5.99
CA HIS A 111 -18.21 -8.77 -7.10
C HIS A 111 -17.92 -7.28 -7.41
N ARG A 112 -16.66 -6.87 -7.23
CA ARG A 112 -16.18 -5.48 -7.30
C ARG A 112 -16.85 -4.56 -6.28
N GLY A 113 -16.84 -5.02 -5.04
CA GLY A 113 -17.46 -4.34 -3.91
C GLY A 113 -16.59 -3.22 -3.39
N TRP A 114 -16.31 -3.27 -2.08
CA TRP A 114 -15.54 -2.23 -1.40
C TRP A 114 -14.09 -2.17 -1.88
N THR A 115 -13.53 -3.24 -2.47
CA THR A 115 -12.18 -3.26 -3.06
C THR A 115 -12.03 -2.35 -4.30
N HIS A 116 -13.14 -1.90 -4.88
CA HIS A 116 -13.14 -0.96 -6.01
C HIS A 116 -13.65 0.43 -5.61
N SER A 117 -13.73 0.72 -4.30
CA SER A 117 -14.14 2.03 -3.80
C SER A 117 -12.98 3.03 -3.79
N ARG A 118 -13.27 4.28 -4.16
CA ARG A 118 -12.32 5.40 -4.05
C ARG A 118 -11.85 5.65 -2.63
N LEU A 119 -12.69 5.35 -1.63
CA LEU A 119 -12.29 5.49 -0.22
C LEU A 119 -11.29 4.40 0.17
N THR A 120 -11.44 3.18 -0.33
CA THR A 120 -10.52 2.08 -0.03
C THR A 120 -9.12 2.36 -0.56
N MET A 121 -9.00 3.04 -1.70
CA MET A 121 -7.73 3.53 -2.23
C MET A 121 -6.94 4.40 -1.24
N ILE A 122 -7.62 5.16 -0.39
CA ILE A 122 -7.01 6.05 0.61
C ILE A 122 -6.83 5.32 1.94
N ILE A 123 -7.85 4.58 2.37
CA ILE A 123 -7.86 3.93 3.70
C ILE A 123 -6.93 2.72 3.72
N PHE A 124 -6.94 1.87 2.68
CA PHE A 124 -6.20 0.61 2.69
C PHE A 124 -4.68 0.80 2.83
N PRO A 125 -4.03 1.75 2.11
CA PRO A 125 -2.60 2.00 2.28
C PRO A 125 -2.18 2.45 3.69
N THR A 126 -3.10 2.92 4.53
CA THR A 126 -2.77 3.30 5.92
C THR A 126 -2.32 2.10 6.74
N LEU A 127 -2.68 0.87 6.35
CA LEU A 127 -2.21 -0.36 6.98
C LEU A 127 -0.68 -0.48 6.96
N PHE A 128 -0.01 0.02 5.91
CA PHE A 128 1.45 0.02 5.82
C PHE A 128 2.13 1.01 6.77
N VAL A 129 1.37 1.92 7.40
CA VAL A 129 1.84 2.83 8.44
C VAL A 129 1.48 2.29 9.82
N ILE A 130 0.24 1.84 10.01
CA ILE A 130 -0.28 1.40 11.31
C ILE A 130 0.33 0.06 11.75
N ILE A 131 0.52 -0.89 10.82
CA ILE A 131 1.02 -2.22 11.17
C ILE A 131 2.45 -2.16 11.76
N PRO A 132 3.43 -1.47 11.13
CA PRO A 132 4.75 -1.29 11.72
C PRO A 132 4.71 -0.66 13.11
N LEU A 133 3.91 0.40 13.30
CA LEU A 133 3.75 1.06 14.61
C LEU A 133 3.25 0.08 15.68
N TYR A 134 2.28 -0.77 15.34
CA TYR A 134 1.79 -1.81 16.23
C TYR A 134 2.88 -2.83 16.61
N PHE A 135 3.68 -3.31 15.64
CA PHE A 135 4.71 -4.31 15.95
C PHE A 135 5.92 -3.73 16.69
N GLU A 136 6.28 -2.47 16.46
CA GLU A 136 7.37 -1.79 17.18
C GLU A 136 7.01 -1.49 18.64
N SER A 137 5.73 -1.27 18.91
CA SER A 137 5.23 -0.87 20.22
C SER A 137 5.49 -1.85 21.38
N ARG A 138 5.69 -3.14 21.08
CA ARG A 138 5.70 -4.25 22.07
C ARG A 138 4.52 -4.19 23.04
N VAL A 139 3.39 -3.64 22.61
CA VAL A 139 2.24 -3.42 23.46
C VAL A 139 1.59 -4.74 23.86
N SER A 140 1.25 -4.84 25.15
CA SER A 140 0.65 -6.04 25.74
C SER A 140 -0.87 -6.11 25.60
N ASN A 141 -1.54 -4.96 25.47
CA ASN A 141 -3.00 -4.85 25.43
C ASN A 141 -3.46 -3.61 24.64
N MET A 142 -4.74 -3.55 24.26
CA MET A 142 -5.26 -2.47 23.42
C MET A 142 -5.19 -1.09 24.08
N ILE A 143 -5.24 -0.99 25.41
CA ILE A 143 -5.21 0.28 26.14
C ILE A 143 -3.81 0.91 26.03
N ASP A 144 -2.76 0.12 26.22
CA ASP A 144 -1.38 0.60 26.07
C ASP A 144 -1.12 1.10 24.63
N PHE A 145 -1.76 0.48 23.63
CA PHE A 145 -1.63 0.89 22.23
C PHE A 145 -2.24 2.27 21.98
N TRP A 146 -3.45 2.52 22.51
CA TRP A 146 -4.10 3.83 22.41
C TRP A 146 -3.29 4.92 23.11
N GLN A 147 -2.79 4.65 24.32
CA GLN A 147 -1.97 5.59 25.05
C GLN A 147 -0.65 5.89 24.31
N GLN A 148 -0.08 4.92 23.61
CA GLN A 148 1.10 5.15 22.79
C GLN A 148 0.79 6.01 21.56
N LEU A 149 -0.33 5.76 20.87
CA LEU A 149 -0.74 6.57 19.72
C LEU A 149 -0.97 8.03 20.10
N GLU A 150 -1.48 8.29 21.32
CA GLU A 150 -1.64 9.65 21.85
C GLU A 150 -0.29 10.34 22.11
N ASN A 151 0.73 9.59 22.52
CA ASN A 151 2.06 10.11 22.83
C ASN A 151 3.03 10.07 21.63
N LEU A 152 2.55 9.67 20.46
CA LEU A 152 3.37 9.51 19.27
C LEU A 152 3.78 10.87 18.71
N ASP A 153 5.04 11.02 18.32
CA ASP A 153 5.48 12.17 17.53
C ASP A 153 4.96 12.03 16.09
N TRP A 154 3.68 12.39 15.92
CA TRP A 154 2.95 12.24 14.67
C TRP A 154 3.67 12.86 13.47
N PRO A 155 4.24 14.07 13.55
CA PRO A 155 5.04 14.64 12.47
C PRO A 155 6.18 13.73 12.00
N THR A 156 6.91 13.12 12.92
CA THR A 156 8.04 12.24 12.59
C THR A 156 7.56 10.90 12.04
N GLU A 157 6.58 10.28 12.68
CA GLU A 157 6.07 8.97 12.25
C GLU A 157 5.29 9.07 10.92
N ALA A 158 4.56 10.17 10.71
CA ALA A 158 3.94 10.45 9.42
C ALA A 158 5.00 10.55 8.31
N LYS A 159 6.13 11.25 8.55
CA LYS A 159 7.23 11.32 7.57
C LYS A 159 7.84 9.95 7.27
N ARG A 160 7.97 9.08 8.28
CA ARG A 160 8.49 7.71 8.10
C ARG A 160 7.57 6.82 7.29
N GLY A 161 6.26 6.89 7.56
CA GLY A 161 5.24 6.09 6.85
C GLY A 161 4.84 6.64 5.48
N LEU A 162 5.07 7.93 5.23
CA LEU A 162 4.60 8.63 4.03
C LEU A 162 5.03 7.97 2.71
N PRO A 163 6.29 7.53 2.51
CA PRO A 163 6.67 6.92 1.24
C PRO A 163 5.90 5.64 0.93
N ALA A 164 5.70 4.78 1.93
CA ALA A 164 4.95 3.53 1.78
C ALA A 164 3.46 3.80 1.54
N TYR A 165 2.89 4.77 2.27
CA TYR A 165 1.51 5.22 2.08
C TYR A 165 1.29 5.74 0.65
N LEU A 166 2.14 6.66 0.18
CA LEU A 166 2.03 7.23 -1.16
C LEU A 166 2.21 6.16 -2.24
N ALA A 167 3.15 5.23 -2.07
CA ALA A 167 3.30 4.11 -2.98
C ALA A 167 2.03 3.27 -3.08
N GLY A 168 1.40 2.96 -1.93
CA GLY A 168 0.14 2.22 -1.90
C GLY A 168 -1.01 2.98 -2.55
N VAL A 169 -1.17 4.28 -2.24
CA VAL A 169 -2.21 5.13 -2.84
C VAL A 169 -2.03 5.24 -4.35
N ILE A 170 -0.80 5.49 -4.82
CA ILE A 170 -0.50 5.59 -6.26
C ILE A 170 -0.82 4.26 -6.96
N GLY A 171 -0.31 3.14 -6.44
CA GLY A 171 -0.60 1.81 -6.99
C GLY A 171 -2.10 1.56 -7.12
N TYR A 172 -2.83 1.75 -6.03
CA TYR A 172 -4.28 1.54 -5.99
C TYR A 172 -5.04 2.49 -6.93
N ALA A 173 -4.66 3.77 -6.97
CA ALA A 173 -5.26 4.76 -7.85
C ALA A 173 -5.11 4.37 -9.32
N THR A 174 -3.96 3.82 -9.72
CA THR A 174 -3.75 3.39 -11.09
C THR A 174 -4.69 2.27 -11.50
N HIS A 175 -4.97 1.31 -10.60
CA HIS A 175 -5.96 0.25 -10.86
C HIS A 175 -7.33 0.86 -11.15
N LEU A 176 -7.82 1.71 -10.24
CA LEU A 176 -9.14 2.35 -10.38
C LEU A 176 -9.21 3.25 -11.63
N GLN A 177 -8.10 3.86 -12.03
CA GLN A 177 -8.03 4.66 -13.24
C GLN A 177 -8.09 3.80 -14.50
N VAL A 178 -7.35 2.68 -14.55
CA VAL A 178 -7.40 1.71 -15.67
C VAL A 178 -8.81 1.16 -15.85
N ASP A 179 -9.55 0.97 -14.76
CA ASP A 179 -10.95 0.55 -14.82
C ASP A 179 -11.96 1.69 -15.08
N GLY A 180 -11.49 2.94 -15.18
CA GLY A 180 -12.35 4.11 -15.40
C GLY A 180 -13.26 4.45 -14.22
N ILE A 181 -12.92 3.97 -13.02
CA ILE A 181 -13.64 4.22 -11.76
C ILE A 181 -13.18 5.53 -11.12
N LEU A 182 -11.88 5.83 -11.18
CA LEU A 182 -11.31 7.04 -10.59
C LEU A 182 -11.76 8.29 -11.37
N TYR A 183 -11.30 8.45 -12.62
CA TYR A 183 -11.81 9.45 -13.55
C TYR A 183 -12.44 8.80 -14.78
N ARG A 184 -13.70 9.13 -15.05
CA ARG A 184 -14.36 8.77 -16.31
C ARG A 184 -13.93 9.77 -17.37
N LEU A 185 -13.05 9.35 -18.28
CA LEU A 185 -12.76 10.14 -19.48
C LEU A 185 -14.03 10.23 -20.33
N PRO A 186 -14.33 11.39 -20.94
CA PRO A 186 -15.44 11.50 -21.88
C PRO A 186 -15.25 10.47 -22.98
N LYS A 187 -16.26 9.62 -23.19
CA LYS A 187 -16.25 8.69 -24.31
C LYS A 187 -16.38 9.55 -25.57
N ASN A 188 -15.28 9.80 -26.29
CA ASN A 188 -15.35 10.38 -27.62
C ASN A 188 -16.26 9.45 -28.44
N ARG A 189 -17.48 9.91 -28.70
CA ARG A 189 -18.38 9.31 -29.67
C ARG A 189 -17.80 9.68 -31.03
N ALA A 190 -16.90 8.84 -31.53
CA ALA A 190 -16.57 8.79 -32.95
C ALA A 190 -17.50 7.76 -33.61
#